data_AF-W5LAS2-F1
#
_entry.id   AF-W5LAS2-F1
#
_cell.length_a   1.000
_cell.length_b   1.000
_cell.length_c   1.000
_cell.angle_alpha   90.00
_cell.angle_beta   90.00
_cell.angle_gamma   90.00
#
_symmetry.space_group_name_H-M   'P 1'
#
loop_
_entity.id
_entity.type
_entity.pdbx_description
1 polymer ?
#
loop_
_entity_poly.entity_id
_entity_poly.type
_entity_poly.pdbx_seq_one_letter_code
_entity_poly.pdbx_strand_id
1 'polypeptide(L)'
;AACQTWLRARSSSEQSCRTERRSAVNKAVMIQIRHALRRAPLLTQTPLSPAFISTGPQQQDGTFYEFRTYCIHPHLNAAFLKLTSEKISLRTAHSELLGYWSVEYGGLNQVFHIWKYESYAQRAAVRAALARDPNWMEEYISKAMPMLSSQDNEVTYLVPWSTIKKPSKEGGVYELVSFQMKPGGPAVWGPTFQGAVGAHSAPGYAHPVGVFHSEFGLLNRVHVLWWYESADHRASIRHTAHSDPRVVAAVRQSVSYLESQKNKLLFPCAYSPLK
;
A
#
# COMPACT_ATOMS: atom_id res chain seq x y z
N ALA A 1 13.88 -48.91 81.48
CA ALA A 1 13.94 -47.44 81.65
C ALA A 1 15.30 -46.81 81.28
N ALA A 2 16.28 -47.53 80.72
CA ALA A 2 17.58 -46.97 80.30
C ALA A 2 17.70 -46.63 78.80
N CYS A 3 16.66 -46.92 77.98
CA CYS A 3 16.69 -46.67 76.52
C CYS A 3 16.06 -45.31 76.13
N GLN A 4 15.30 -44.66 77.02
CA GLN A 4 14.64 -43.37 76.73
C GLN A 4 15.49 -42.13 77.08
N THR A 5 16.51 -42.28 77.95
CA THR A 5 17.42 -41.18 78.30
C THR A 5 18.47 -40.93 77.21
N TRP A 6 18.82 -41.95 76.42
CA TRP A 6 19.76 -41.83 75.29
C TRP A 6 19.14 -41.12 74.06
N LEU A 7 17.83 -41.26 73.86
CA LEU A 7 17.11 -40.63 72.74
C LEU A 7 16.89 -39.12 72.92
N ARG A 8 16.80 -38.60 74.16
CA ARG A 8 16.66 -37.15 74.43
C ARG A 8 18.00 -36.38 74.36
N ALA A 9 19.13 -37.04 74.57
CA ALA A 9 20.44 -36.41 74.43
C ALA A 9 20.84 -36.21 72.96
N ARG A 10 20.47 -37.14 72.06
CA ARG A 10 20.73 -37.03 70.61
C ARG A 10 19.94 -35.92 69.92
N SER A 11 18.69 -35.66 70.34
CA SER A 11 17.86 -34.61 69.73
C SER A 11 18.33 -33.20 70.08
N SER A 12 18.89 -32.99 71.28
CA SER A 12 19.43 -31.68 71.70
C SER A 12 20.73 -31.31 70.97
N SER A 13 21.60 -32.29 70.68
CA SER A 13 22.86 -32.04 69.95
C SER A 13 22.64 -31.78 68.45
N GLU A 14 21.65 -32.46 67.85
CA GLU A 14 21.32 -32.27 66.42
C GLU A 14 20.61 -30.93 66.15
N GLN A 15 19.87 -30.40 67.13
CA GLN A 15 19.16 -29.12 67.00
C GLN A 15 20.10 -27.92 67.24
N SER A 16 21.10 -28.04 68.11
CA SER A 16 22.15 -27.03 68.29
C SER A 16 23.03 -26.90 67.04
N CYS A 17 23.46 -28.01 66.44
CA CYS A 17 24.28 -28.03 65.22
C CYS A 17 23.53 -27.52 63.96
N ARG A 18 22.20 -27.67 63.90
CA ARG A 18 21.36 -27.11 62.81
C ARG A 18 21.13 -25.60 62.92
N THR A 19 21.21 -25.03 64.12
CA THR A 19 20.94 -23.60 64.36
C THR A 19 22.19 -22.75 64.07
N GLU A 20 23.39 -23.25 64.40
CA GLU A 20 24.66 -22.60 64.05
C GLU A 20 24.95 -22.61 62.54
N ARG A 21 24.60 -23.69 61.82
CA ARG A 21 24.74 -23.74 60.35
C ARG A 21 23.81 -22.77 59.62
N ARG A 22 22.61 -22.48 60.15
CA ARG A 22 21.69 -21.49 59.55
C ARG A 22 22.14 -20.03 59.77
N SER A 23 22.82 -19.74 60.88
CA SER A 23 23.38 -18.41 61.17
C SER A 23 24.62 -18.09 60.32
N ALA A 24 25.49 -19.09 60.07
CA ALA A 24 26.67 -18.93 59.22
C ALA A 24 26.35 -18.80 57.72
N VAL A 25 25.35 -19.54 57.21
CA VAL A 25 24.93 -19.44 55.80
C VAL A 25 24.28 -18.09 55.48
N ASN A 26 23.52 -17.51 56.42
CA ASN A 26 22.87 -16.20 56.20
C ASN A 26 23.84 -15.00 56.27
N LYS A 27 24.99 -15.12 56.96
CA LYS A 27 26.04 -14.09 56.93
C LYS A 27 26.95 -14.19 55.69
N ALA A 28 27.16 -15.39 55.14
CA ALA A 28 27.96 -15.58 53.93
C ALA A 28 27.22 -15.11 52.65
N VAL A 29 25.90 -15.29 52.56
CA VAL A 29 25.09 -14.85 51.41
C VAL A 29 24.95 -13.31 51.35
N MET A 30 24.94 -12.62 52.49
CA MET A 30 24.82 -11.15 52.52
C MET A 30 26.12 -10.39 52.23
N ILE A 31 27.29 -11.04 52.30
CA ILE A 31 28.59 -10.41 52.01
C ILE A 31 28.97 -10.56 50.52
N GLN A 32 28.53 -11.61 49.82
CA GLN A 32 28.73 -11.72 48.36
C GLN A 32 27.84 -10.80 47.54
N ILE A 33 26.72 -10.31 48.09
CA ILE A 33 25.82 -9.38 47.37
C ILE A 33 26.35 -7.93 47.37
N ARG A 34 27.25 -7.55 48.30
CA ARG A 34 27.82 -6.18 48.35
C ARG A 34 29.10 -5.99 47.54
N HIS A 35 29.79 -7.06 47.12
CA HIS A 35 31.00 -6.95 46.29
C HIS A 35 30.80 -7.24 44.80
N ALA A 36 29.65 -7.79 44.38
CA ALA A 36 29.32 -7.99 42.97
C ALA A 36 28.70 -6.75 42.28
N LEU A 37 28.37 -5.69 43.03
CA LEU A 37 27.74 -4.46 42.52
C LEU A 37 28.73 -3.31 42.28
N ARG A 38 30.02 -3.60 42.06
CA ARG A 38 31.04 -2.56 41.78
C ARG A 38 31.76 -2.69 40.43
N ARG A 39 31.32 -3.58 39.53
CA ARG A 39 31.85 -3.67 38.15
C ARG A 39 30.78 -4.06 37.13
N ALA A 40 29.63 -3.39 37.16
CA ALA A 40 28.79 -3.34 35.96
C ALA A 40 29.41 -2.29 35.02
N PRO A 41 29.69 -2.60 33.74
CA PRO A 41 30.01 -1.55 32.79
C PRO A 41 28.79 -0.62 32.71
N LEU A 42 29.03 0.69 32.66
CA LEU A 42 27.97 1.63 32.29
C LEU A 42 27.45 1.17 30.93
N LEU A 43 26.27 0.56 30.90
CA LEU A 43 25.47 0.50 29.70
C LEU A 43 25.20 1.96 29.35
N THR A 44 25.95 2.49 28.38
CA THR A 44 25.55 3.69 27.66
C THR A 44 24.13 3.42 27.19
N GLN A 45 23.17 4.04 27.86
CA GLN A 45 21.81 4.12 27.36
C GLN A 45 21.92 4.86 26.04
N THR A 46 21.92 4.10 24.94
CA THR A 46 21.66 4.66 23.63
C THR A 46 20.34 5.42 23.80
N PRO A 47 20.29 6.73 23.50
CA PRO A 47 19.03 7.44 23.60
C PRO A 47 18.04 6.68 22.73
N LEU A 48 16.92 6.27 23.33
CA LEU A 48 15.80 5.73 22.59
C LEU A 48 15.45 6.81 21.58
N SER A 49 15.81 6.57 20.31
CA SER A 49 15.31 7.38 19.20
C SER A 49 13.81 7.47 19.37
N PRO A 50 13.21 8.67 19.30
CA PRO A 50 11.77 8.77 19.24
C PRO A 50 11.33 7.87 18.09
N ALA A 51 10.53 6.85 18.38
CA ALA A 51 9.85 6.11 17.35
C ALA A 51 8.86 7.10 16.73
N PHE A 52 9.31 7.83 15.71
CA PHE A 52 8.43 8.62 14.88
C PHE A 52 7.51 7.61 14.19
N ILE A 53 6.26 7.54 14.65
CA ILE A 53 5.18 6.84 13.93
C ILE A 53 4.85 7.59 12.61
N SER A 54 5.55 8.68 12.31
CA SER A 54 5.46 9.40 11.04
C SER A 54 6.43 8.80 10.02
N THR A 55 5.97 7.80 9.28
CA THR A 55 6.69 7.20 8.16
C THR A 55 6.59 8.10 6.92
N GLY A 56 7.61 8.95 6.71
CA GLY A 56 7.81 9.71 5.47
C GLY A 56 7.49 11.20 5.56
N PRO A 57 7.92 12.01 4.56
CA PRO A 57 7.52 13.41 4.48
C PRO A 57 5.99 13.48 4.50
N GLN A 58 5.44 14.26 5.43
CA GLN A 58 4.01 14.51 5.52
C GLN A 58 3.57 15.07 4.16
N GLN A 59 2.70 14.35 3.46
CA GLN A 59 2.18 14.82 2.19
C GLN A 59 1.51 16.17 2.41
N GLN A 60 2.06 17.20 1.79
CA GLN A 60 1.53 18.56 1.88
C GLN A 60 0.42 18.81 0.86
N ASP A 61 0.26 17.91 -0.12
CA ASP A 61 -0.72 18.04 -1.18
C ASP A 61 -2.09 17.49 -0.74
N GLY A 62 -3.05 18.39 -0.58
CA GLY A 62 -4.47 18.04 -0.45
C GLY A 62 -5.05 17.36 -1.70
N THR A 63 -4.31 17.40 -2.82
CA THR A 63 -4.69 16.77 -4.08
C THR A 63 -4.64 15.25 -3.98
N PHE A 64 -5.75 14.61 -4.30
CA PHE A 64 -5.85 13.16 -4.38
C PHE A 64 -6.51 12.71 -5.68
N TYR A 65 -6.35 11.42 -5.97
CA TYR A 65 -6.85 10.76 -7.16
C TYR A 65 -7.83 9.67 -6.75
N GLU A 66 -9.08 9.83 -7.19
CA GLU A 66 -10.13 8.83 -6.99
C GLU A 66 -10.09 7.83 -8.14
N PHE A 67 -9.68 6.61 -7.81
CA PHE A 67 -9.75 5.45 -8.68
C PHE A 67 -11.14 4.85 -8.57
N ARG A 68 -11.75 4.50 -9.70
CA ARG A 68 -13.05 3.83 -9.71
C ARG A 68 -13.02 2.71 -10.74
N THR A 69 -13.53 1.57 -10.32
CA THR A 69 -13.72 0.41 -11.19
C THR A 69 -15.19 0.04 -11.15
N TYR A 70 -15.84 0.01 -12.31
CA TYR A 70 -17.22 -0.47 -12.41
C TYR A 70 -17.25 -1.79 -13.16
N CYS A 71 -18.00 -2.76 -12.63
CA CYS A 71 -18.35 -3.98 -13.34
C CYS A 71 -19.70 -3.77 -14.01
N ILE A 72 -19.77 -4.02 -15.31
CA ILE A 72 -20.95 -3.84 -16.13
C ILE A 72 -21.52 -5.23 -16.43
N HIS A 73 -22.85 -5.35 -16.47
CA HIS A 73 -23.47 -6.57 -16.96
C HIS A 73 -23.03 -6.82 -18.42
N PRO A 74 -22.54 -8.03 -18.79
CA PRO A 74 -21.91 -8.25 -20.09
C PRO A 74 -22.79 -7.85 -21.29
N HIS A 75 -24.08 -8.15 -21.23
CA HIS A 75 -25.04 -7.82 -22.28
C HIS A 75 -25.35 -6.31 -22.41
N LEU A 76 -24.91 -5.49 -21.45
CA LEU A 76 -25.10 -4.04 -21.42
C LEU A 76 -23.79 -3.27 -21.64
N ASN A 77 -22.64 -3.95 -21.79
CA ASN A 77 -21.33 -3.31 -21.87
C ASN A 77 -21.25 -2.24 -22.99
N ALA A 78 -21.69 -2.59 -24.20
CA ALA A 78 -21.70 -1.66 -25.34
C ALA A 78 -22.66 -0.47 -25.11
N ALA A 79 -23.84 -0.73 -24.53
CA ALA A 79 -24.82 0.31 -24.24
C ALA A 79 -24.31 1.29 -23.17
N PHE A 80 -23.64 0.78 -22.13
CA PHE A 80 -23.02 1.59 -21.09
C PHE A 80 -21.90 2.49 -21.64
N LEU A 81 -21.01 1.93 -22.46
CA LEU A 81 -19.91 2.69 -23.06
C LEU A 81 -20.42 3.80 -23.99
N LYS A 82 -21.46 3.51 -24.79
CA LYS A 82 -22.12 4.50 -25.64
C LYS A 82 -22.75 5.62 -24.82
N LEU A 83 -23.57 5.27 -23.81
CA LEU A 83 -24.21 6.24 -22.91
C LEU A 83 -23.17 7.13 -22.23
N THR A 84 -22.08 6.53 -21.75
CA THR A 84 -20.98 7.27 -21.12
C THR A 84 -20.32 8.21 -22.12
N SER A 85 -20.02 7.77 -23.34
CA SER A 85 -19.46 8.64 -24.37
C SER A 85 -20.32 9.87 -24.67
N GLU A 86 -21.64 9.71 -24.67
CA GLU A 86 -22.59 10.78 -24.98
C GLU A 86 -22.77 11.76 -23.81
N LYS A 87 -22.62 11.31 -22.57
CA LYS A 87 -23.05 12.03 -21.37
C LYS A 87 -21.94 12.33 -20.36
N ILE A 88 -20.73 11.83 -20.55
CA ILE A 88 -19.62 12.05 -19.60
C ILE A 88 -19.28 13.53 -19.44
N SER A 89 -19.55 14.36 -20.47
CA SER A 89 -19.37 15.81 -20.44
C SER A 89 -20.11 16.49 -19.30
N LEU A 90 -21.28 15.97 -18.93
CA LEU A 90 -22.06 16.44 -17.78
C LEU A 90 -21.26 16.32 -16.48
N ARG A 91 -20.50 15.24 -16.30
CA ARG A 91 -19.64 15.07 -15.11
C ARG A 91 -18.34 15.84 -15.22
N THR A 92 -17.71 15.87 -16.39
CA THR A 92 -16.42 16.56 -16.56
C THR A 92 -16.54 18.07 -16.45
N ALA A 93 -17.75 18.63 -16.60
CA ALA A 93 -18.02 20.03 -16.27
C ALA A 93 -17.83 20.34 -14.77
N HIS A 94 -17.91 19.33 -13.89
CA HIS A 94 -17.77 19.48 -12.43
C HIS A 94 -16.50 18.84 -11.86
N SER A 95 -15.85 17.92 -12.59
CA SER A 95 -14.71 17.15 -12.09
C SER A 95 -13.65 16.98 -13.15
N GLU A 96 -12.38 17.09 -12.74
CA GLU A 96 -11.25 16.82 -13.62
C GLU A 96 -11.10 15.29 -13.81
N LEU A 97 -11.37 14.81 -15.02
CA LEU A 97 -11.10 13.44 -15.43
C LEU A 97 -9.65 13.35 -15.91
N LEU A 98 -8.84 12.47 -15.32
CA LEU A 98 -7.51 12.19 -15.86
C LEU A 98 -7.57 11.20 -17.01
N GLY A 99 -8.34 10.13 -16.85
CA GLY A 99 -8.50 9.14 -17.90
C GLY A 99 -9.58 8.13 -17.61
N TYR A 100 -10.04 7.48 -18.68
CA TYR A 100 -11.12 6.53 -18.68
C TYR A 100 -10.80 5.39 -19.64
N TRP A 101 -10.86 4.16 -19.14
CA TRP A 101 -10.45 2.98 -19.89
C TRP A 101 -11.48 1.86 -19.77
N SER A 102 -11.64 1.09 -20.84
CA SER A 102 -12.19 -0.27 -20.78
C SER A 102 -11.09 -1.26 -20.43
N VAL A 103 -11.41 -2.26 -19.61
CA VAL A 103 -10.49 -3.33 -19.24
C VAL A 103 -10.62 -4.48 -20.23
N GLU A 104 -9.52 -4.86 -20.86
CA GLU A 104 -9.47 -5.98 -21.82
C GLU A 104 -8.99 -7.27 -21.16
N TYR A 105 -7.91 -7.20 -20.38
CA TYR A 105 -7.38 -8.35 -19.63
C TYR A 105 -7.29 -8.04 -18.13
N GLY A 106 -7.56 -9.04 -17.29
CA GLY A 106 -7.55 -8.89 -15.84
C GLY A 106 -8.86 -8.35 -15.24
N GLY A 107 -9.94 -8.31 -16.02
CA GLY A 107 -11.29 -7.95 -15.54
C GLY A 107 -12.25 -7.58 -16.68
N LEU A 108 -12.78 -8.58 -17.39
CA LEU A 108 -13.72 -8.34 -18.50
C LEU A 108 -15.00 -7.61 -18.07
N ASN A 109 -15.57 -6.83 -18.98
CA ASN A 109 -16.76 -6.01 -18.74
C ASN A 109 -16.57 -5.01 -17.59
N GLN A 110 -15.34 -4.51 -17.42
CA GLN A 110 -15.03 -3.47 -16.46
C GLN A 110 -14.58 -2.20 -17.16
N VAL A 111 -14.91 -1.08 -16.53
CA VAL A 111 -14.29 0.21 -16.83
C VAL A 111 -13.48 0.67 -15.62
N PHE A 112 -12.36 1.30 -15.88
CA PHE A 112 -11.50 1.92 -14.88
C PHE A 112 -11.34 3.40 -15.23
N HIS A 113 -11.42 4.29 -14.25
CA HIS A 113 -11.21 5.71 -14.48
C HIS A 113 -10.70 6.45 -13.25
N ILE A 114 -9.94 7.52 -13.51
CA ILE A 114 -9.25 8.31 -12.48
C ILE A 114 -9.78 9.75 -12.50
N TRP A 115 -10.24 10.23 -11.35
CA TRP A 115 -10.67 11.62 -11.13
C TRP A 115 -9.69 12.33 -10.21
N LYS A 116 -9.32 13.57 -10.53
CA LYS A 116 -8.47 14.41 -9.69
C LYS A 116 -9.32 15.37 -8.86
N TYR A 117 -8.98 15.51 -7.58
CA TYR A 117 -9.60 16.45 -6.64
C TYR A 117 -8.51 17.14 -5.83
N GLU A 118 -8.64 18.44 -5.61
CA GLU A 118 -7.70 19.26 -4.82
C GLU A 118 -7.94 19.14 -3.30
N SER A 119 -9.11 18.67 -2.89
CA SER A 119 -9.43 18.39 -1.49
C SER A 119 -10.70 17.55 -1.34
N TYR A 120 -10.90 16.95 -0.15
CA TYR A 120 -12.12 16.20 0.16
C TYR A 120 -13.36 17.11 0.18
N ALA A 121 -13.20 18.36 0.61
CA ALA A 121 -14.26 19.36 0.58
C ALA A 121 -14.69 19.67 -0.85
N GLN A 122 -13.74 19.84 -1.78
CA GLN A 122 -14.05 20.01 -3.20
C GLN A 122 -14.79 18.79 -3.75
N ARG A 123 -14.32 17.56 -3.48
CA ARG A 123 -15.03 16.34 -3.90
C ARG A 123 -16.46 16.28 -3.34
N ALA A 124 -16.66 16.63 -2.08
CA ALA A 124 -17.99 16.65 -1.47
C ALA A 124 -18.92 17.67 -2.15
N ALA A 125 -18.43 18.89 -2.41
CA ALA A 125 -19.17 19.93 -3.10
C ALA A 125 -19.55 19.51 -4.54
N VAL A 126 -18.62 18.91 -5.28
CA VAL A 126 -18.87 18.33 -6.61
C VAL A 126 -19.96 17.27 -6.56
N ARG A 127 -19.88 16.33 -5.62
CA ARG A 127 -20.89 15.27 -5.47
C ARG A 127 -22.28 15.86 -5.15
N ALA A 128 -22.34 16.89 -4.30
CA ALA A 128 -23.58 17.58 -3.99
C ALA A 128 -24.14 18.39 -5.18
N ALA A 129 -23.27 18.97 -6.02
CA ALA A 129 -23.68 19.65 -7.25
C ALA A 129 -24.27 18.65 -8.26
N LEU A 130 -23.58 17.54 -8.53
CA LEU A 130 -24.05 16.50 -9.44
C LEU A 130 -25.37 15.86 -8.98
N ALA A 131 -25.57 15.69 -7.68
CA ALA A 131 -26.83 15.15 -7.14
C ALA A 131 -28.03 16.09 -7.34
N ARG A 132 -27.78 17.39 -7.58
CA ARG A 132 -28.81 18.41 -7.85
C ARG A 132 -28.96 18.74 -9.33
N ASP A 133 -28.10 18.22 -10.20
CA ASP A 133 -28.19 18.40 -11.63
C ASP A 133 -29.19 17.38 -12.22
N PRO A 134 -30.38 17.82 -12.67
CA PRO A 134 -31.38 16.91 -13.23
C PRO A 134 -30.89 16.23 -14.50
N ASN A 135 -30.09 16.91 -15.34
CA ASN A 135 -29.58 16.31 -16.58
C ASN A 135 -28.63 15.15 -16.27
N TRP A 136 -27.74 15.33 -15.29
CA TRP A 136 -26.86 14.24 -14.84
C TRP A 136 -27.66 13.07 -14.24
N MET A 137 -28.63 13.38 -13.39
CA MET A 137 -29.42 12.36 -12.68
C MET A 137 -30.34 11.58 -13.64
N GLU A 138 -31.07 12.26 -14.50
CA GLU A 138 -32.07 11.67 -15.38
C GLU A 138 -31.45 11.11 -16.66
N GLU A 139 -30.51 11.82 -17.29
CA GLU A 139 -29.99 11.39 -18.58
C GLU A 139 -28.88 10.34 -18.47
N TYR A 140 -28.12 10.34 -17.37
CA TYR A 140 -27.02 9.41 -17.16
C TYR A 140 -27.26 8.45 -15.99
N ILE A 141 -27.37 8.92 -14.75
CA ILE A 141 -27.38 8.05 -13.56
C ILE A 141 -28.54 7.05 -13.59
N SER A 142 -29.77 7.50 -13.89
CA SER A 142 -30.96 6.65 -13.95
C SER A 142 -30.81 5.47 -14.93
N LYS A 143 -30.06 5.66 -16.01
CA LYS A 143 -29.84 4.68 -17.08
C LYS A 143 -28.59 3.84 -16.85
N ALA A 144 -27.51 4.46 -16.38
CA ALA A 144 -26.22 3.81 -16.17
C ALA A 144 -26.22 2.88 -14.96
N MET A 145 -26.87 3.28 -13.85
CA MET A 145 -26.85 2.51 -12.60
C MET A 145 -27.42 1.09 -12.74
N PRO A 146 -28.55 0.85 -13.42
CA PRO A 146 -29.05 -0.51 -13.68
C PRO A 146 -28.13 -1.38 -14.55
N MET A 147 -27.20 -0.77 -15.30
CA MET A 147 -26.25 -1.51 -16.14
C MET A 147 -25.07 -2.08 -15.34
N LEU A 148 -24.85 -1.60 -14.11
CA LEU A 148 -23.70 -1.95 -13.28
C LEU A 148 -24.05 -3.08 -12.31
N SER A 149 -23.18 -4.10 -12.25
CA SER A 149 -23.28 -5.19 -11.28
C SER A 149 -22.55 -4.86 -9.97
N SER A 150 -21.47 -4.08 -10.03
CA SER A 150 -20.76 -3.60 -8.85
C SER A 150 -19.92 -2.35 -9.15
N GLN A 151 -19.59 -1.61 -8.10
CA GLN A 151 -18.73 -0.43 -8.16
C GLN A 151 -17.75 -0.48 -7.00
N ASP A 152 -16.48 -0.20 -7.29
CA ASP A 152 -15.42 -0.04 -6.32
C ASP A 152 -14.79 1.34 -6.48
N ASN A 153 -14.45 1.99 -5.37
CA ASN A 153 -13.72 3.25 -5.37
C ASN A 153 -12.59 3.25 -4.33
N GLU A 154 -11.48 3.86 -4.72
CA GLU A 154 -10.30 4.00 -3.88
C GLU A 154 -9.83 5.45 -3.96
N VAL A 155 -9.41 6.00 -2.83
CA VAL A 155 -8.69 7.28 -2.80
C VAL A 155 -7.21 6.98 -2.74
N THR A 156 -6.46 7.61 -3.62
CA THR A 156 -5.02 7.43 -3.73
C THR A 156 -4.32 8.78 -3.78
N TYR A 157 -3.06 8.76 -3.42
CA TYR A 157 -2.15 9.88 -3.57
C TYR A 157 -0.99 9.51 -4.48
N LEU A 158 -0.39 10.50 -5.14
CA LEU A 158 0.90 10.27 -5.79
C LEU A 158 1.97 10.01 -4.74
N VAL A 159 2.87 9.07 -5.03
CA VAL A 159 4.11 8.95 -4.27
C VAL A 159 5.00 10.19 -4.53
N PRO A 160 5.81 10.67 -3.56
CA PRO A 160 6.48 11.98 -3.67
C PRO A 160 7.40 12.17 -4.88
N TRP A 161 7.91 11.09 -5.46
CA TRP A 161 8.81 11.10 -6.61
C TRP A 161 8.10 10.90 -7.95
N SER A 162 6.77 10.80 -7.95
CA SER A 162 5.95 10.60 -9.15
C SER A 162 5.17 11.85 -9.52
N THR A 163 5.02 12.05 -10.83
CA THR A 163 4.17 13.09 -11.41
C THR A 163 3.31 12.47 -12.51
N ILE A 164 2.15 13.06 -12.79
CA ILE A 164 1.33 12.62 -13.92
C ILE A 164 2.01 13.01 -15.22
N LYS A 165 2.37 12.02 -16.03
CA LYS A 165 2.98 12.20 -17.35
C LYS A 165 1.99 11.83 -18.45
N LYS A 166 1.84 12.71 -19.44
CA LYS A 166 1.11 12.36 -20.66
C LYS A 166 1.98 11.44 -21.54
N PRO A 167 1.40 10.43 -22.21
CA PRO A 167 2.11 9.65 -23.22
C PRO A 167 2.71 10.54 -24.30
N SER A 168 3.79 10.06 -24.92
CA SER A 168 4.47 10.76 -26.02
C SER A 168 3.72 10.68 -27.36
N LYS A 169 2.78 9.74 -27.49
CA LYS A 169 1.96 9.51 -28.68
C LYS A 169 0.50 9.35 -28.27
N GLU A 170 -0.41 9.85 -29.09
CA GLU A 170 -1.83 9.53 -28.98
C GLU A 170 -2.04 8.05 -29.33
N GLY A 171 -3.00 7.42 -28.66
CA GLY A 171 -3.31 6.00 -28.78
C GLY A 171 -2.53 5.12 -27.81
N GLY A 172 -2.38 3.86 -28.20
CA GLY A 172 -1.72 2.84 -27.41
C GLY A 172 -2.60 2.19 -26.35
N VAL A 173 -1.96 1.46 -25.44
CA VAL A 173 -2.61 0.70 -24.36
C VAL A 173 -1.96 1.03 -23.04
N TYR A 174 -2.72 0.84 -21.97
CA TYR A 174 -2.25 1.08 -20.61
C TYR A 174 -2.21 -0.22 -19.82
N GLU A 175 -1.28 -0.31 -18.89
CA GLU A 175 -1.24 -1.37 -17.89
C GLU A 175 -1.38 -0.75 -16.51
N LEU A 176 -2.42 -1.10 -15.78
CA LEU A 176 -2.52 -0.80 -14.36
C LEU A 176 -1.99 -2.00 -13.57
N VAL A 177 -0.87 -1.83 -12.89
CA VAL A 177 -0.31 -2.84 -11.99
C VAL A 177 -0.55 -2.41 -10.55
N SER A 178 -1.22 -3.25 -9.78
CA SER A 178 -1.47 -3.05 -8.36
C SER A 178 -0.60 -4.01 -7.54
N PHE A 179 0.15 -3.45 -6.59
CA PHE A 179 1.04 -4.15 -5.68
C PHE A 179 0.49 -4.03 -4.26
N GLN A 180 0.29 -5.17 -3.60
CA GLN A 180 0.03 -5.21 -2.16
C GLN A 180 1.39 -5.26 -1.46
N MET A 181 1.75 -4.17 -0.79
CA MET A 181 3.01 -4.05 -0.08
C MET A 181 2.84 -4.48 1.38
N LYS A 182 3.93 -4.92 1.99
CA LYS A 182 4.01 -5.13 3.44
C LYS A 182 3.80 -3.79 4.17
N PRO A 183 3.17 -3.79 5.36
CA PRO A 183 3.01 -2.59 6.17
C PRO A 183 4.35 -1.92 6.51
N GLY A 184 4.30 -0.60 6.74
CA GLY A 184 5.48 0.25 6.99
C GLY A 184 5.53 1.52 6.12
N GLY A 185 4.63 1.60 5.14
CA GLY A 185 4.44 2.78 4.29
C GLY A 185 5.57 3.05 3.29
N PRO A 186 5.45 4.11 2.48
CA PRO A 186 6.43 4.47 1.46
C PRO A 186 7.85 4.67 1.99
N ALA A 187 8.03 4.99 3.29
CA ALA A 187 9.36 5.12 3.88
C ALA A 187 10.15 3.80 3.87
N VAL A 188 9.47 2.65 3.96
CA VAL A 188 10.09 1.32 4.02
C VAL A 188 10.36 0.77 2.62
N TRP A 189 9.34 0.73 1.76
CA TRP A 189 9.46 0.11 0.43
C TRP A 189 9.78 1.12 -0.69
N GLY A 190 9.61 2.42 -0.45
CA GLY A 190 9.65 3.47 -1.47
C GLY A 190 10.95 3.54 -2.25
N PRO A 191 12.14 3.62 -1.62
CA PRO A 191 13.40 3.70 -2.34
C PRO A 191 13.65 2.52 -3.28
N THR A 192 13.40 1.29 -2.81
CA THR A 192 13.57 0.08 -3.63
C THR A 192 12.52 -0.02 -4.73
N PHE A 193 11.28 0.41 -4.45
CA PHE A 193 10.19 0.41 -5.43
C PHE A 193 10.43 1.45 -6.54
N GLN A 194 10.87 2.66 -6.17
CA GLN A 194 11.29 3.69 -7.11
C GLN A 194 12.44 3.18 -7.99
N GLY A 195 13.42 2.49 -7.41
CA GLY A 195 14.49 1.85 -8.17
C GLY A 195 13.97 0.84 -9.20
N ALA A 196 13.00 -0.01 -8.82
CA ALA A 196 12.39 -0.97 -9.73
C ALA A 196 11.59 -0.29 -10.86
N VAL A 197 10.78 0.73 -10.55
CA VAL A 197 10.06 1.52 -11.57
C VAL A 197 11.06 2.22 -12.50
N GLY A 198 12.11 2.82 -11.94
CA GLY A 198 13.17 3.50 -12.67
C GLY A 198 13.93 2.57 -13.62
N ALA A 199 14.26 1.36 -13.19
CA ALA A 199 14.95 0.36 -14.01
C ALA A 199 14.13 -0.07 -15.24
N HIS A 200 12.80 -0.08 -15.14
CA HIS A 200 11.93 -0.30 -16.30
C HIS A 200 11.85 0.95 -17.19
N SER A 201 11.75 2.14 -16.60
CA SER A 201 11.56 3.36 -17.40
C SER A 201 12.82 3.87 -18.09
N ALA A 202 13.99 3.78 -17.47
CA ALA A 202 15.20 4.42 -17.95
C ALA A 202 15.69 3.89 -19.32
N PRO A 203 15.62 2.57 -19.61
CA PRO A 203 15.93 2.04 -20.94
C PRO A 203 14.81 2.24 -21.97
N GLY A 204 13.68 2.84 -21.58
CA GLY A 204 12.50 3.00 -22.43
C GLY A 204 11.58 1.77 -22.47
N TYR A 205 11.72 0.81 -21.54
CA TYR A 205 10.87 -0.39 -21.56
C TYR A 205 9.42 -0.09 -21.17
N ALA A 206 9.18 0.89 -20.33
CA ALA A 206 7.82 1.26 -19.96
C ALA A 206 7.76 2.75 -19.63
N HIS A 207 6.63 3.37 -19.97
CA HIS A 207 6.43 4.80 -19.74
C HIS A 207 5.46 4.97 -18.56
N PRO A 208 5.95 5.25 -17.34
CA PRO A 208 5.07 5.40 -16.19
C PRO A 208 4.29 6.72 -16.33
N VAL A 209 2.97 6.60 -16.34
CA VAL A 209 2.02 7.72 -16.35
C VAL A 209 1.88 8.29 -14.95
N GLY A 210 1.85 7.43 -13.93
CA GLY A 210 1.79 7.83 -12.53
C GLY A 210 1.94 6.64 -11.59
N VAL A 211 2.43 6.92 -10.38
CA VAL A 211 2.58 5.96 -9.29
C VAL A 211 1.81 6.46 -8.07
N PHE A 212 0.85 5.66 -7.62
CA PHE A 212 -0.14 6.04 -6.63
C PHE A 212 -0.08 5.11 -5.44
N HIS A 213 -0.34 5.59 -4.23
CA HIS A 213 -0.50 4.76 -3.04
C HIS A 213 -1.86 5.00 -2.39
N SER A 214 -2.44 3.96 -1.81
CA SER A 214 -3.79 3.94 -1.26
C SER A 214 -3.90 4.73 0.04
N GLU A 215 -4.92 5.59 0.13
CA GLU A 215 -5.36 6.24 1.36
C GLU A 215 -6.66 5.60 1.89
N PHE A 216 -7.66 5.44 1.02
CA PHE A 216 -8.92 4.77 1.35
C PHE A 216 -9.18 3.63 0.38
N GLY A 217 -9.58 2.48 0.91
CA GLY A 217 -9.73 1.22 0.17
C GLY A 217 -8.91 0.12 0.84
N LEU A 218 -8.28 -0.74 0.04
CA LEU A 218 -7.31 -1.71 0.57
C LEU A 218 -5.98 -1.00 0.84
N LEU A 219 -5.57 -0.95 2.10
CA LEU A 219 -4.37 -0.24 2.54
C LEU A 219 -3.06 -0.95 2.13
N ASN A 220 -1.95 -0.20 2.17
CA ASN A 220 -0.63 -0.63 1.71
C ASN A 220 -0.61 -1.05 0.23
N ARG A 221 -1.55 -0.54 -0.57
CA ARG A 221 -1.64 -0.81 -1.99
C ARG A 221 -0.94 0.30 -2.77
N VAL A 222 -0.10 -0.09 -3.72
CA VAL A 222 0.59 0.82 -4.64
C VAL A 222 0.16 0.47 -6.06
N HIS A 223 -0.18 1.47 -6.86
CA HIS A 223 -0.53 1.31 -8.25
C HIS A 223 0.50 1.99 -9.14
N VAL A 224 0.87 1.34 -10.23
CA VAL A 224 1.60 1.97 -11.32
C VAL A 224 0.77 1.87 -12.57
N LEU A 225 0.47 3.03 -13.17
CA LEU A 225 -0.15 3.11 -14.49
C LEU A 225 0.95 3.30 -15.52
N TRP A 226 1.11 2.34 -16.42
CA TRP A 226 2.08 2.36 -17.51
C TRP A 226 1.39 2.59 -18.84
N TRP A 227 2.09 3.21 -19.79
CA TRP A 227 1.68 3.31 -21.18
C TRP A 227 2.62 2.54 -22.11
N TYR A 228 2.04 1.92 -23.14
CA TYR A 228 2.73 1.18 -24.20
C TYR A 228 2.09 1.47 -25.56
N GLU A 229 2.88 1.38 -26.63
CA GLU A 229 2.40 1.62 -28.01
C GLU A 229 1.32 0.63 -28.46
N SER A 230 1.39 -0.62 -28.01
CA SER A 230 0.40 -1.67 -28.29
C SER A 230 0.50 -2.80 -27.26
N ALA A 231 -0.49 -3.70 -27.26
CA ALA A 231 -0.45 -4.90 -26.41
C ALA A 231 0.74 -5.81 -26.75
N ASP A 232 1.07 -5.95 -28.04
CA ASP A 232 2.20 -6.75 -28.51
C ASP A 232 3.54 -6.09 -28.17
N HIS A 233 3.63 -4.76 -28.29
CA HIS A 233 4.80 -4.00 -27.85
C HIS A 233 5.02 -4.15 -26.33
N ARG A 234 3.95 -4.08 -25.54
CA ARG A 234 4.00 -4.36 -24.10
C ARG A 234 4.49 -5.78 -23.82
N ALA A 235 4.01 -6.77 -24.58
CA ALA A 235 4.42 -8.15 -24.42
C ALA A 235 5.92 -8.33 -24.76
N SER A 236 6.35 -7.87 -25.93
CA SER A 236 7.73 -8.04 -26.41
C SER A 236 8.74 -7.35 -25.48
N ILE A 237 8.48 -6.11 -25.11
CA ILE A 237 9.40 -5.37 -24.23
C ILE A 237 9.51 -5.99 -22.85
N ARG A 238 8.43 -6.54 -22.30
CA ARG A 238 8.51 -7.22 -21.00
C ARG A 238 9.38 -8.47 -21.04
N HIS A 239 9.37 -9.22 -22.14
CA HIS A 239 10.30 -10.35 -22.30
C HIS A 239 11.75 -9.88 -22.28
N THR A 240 12.04 -8.77 -22.96
CA THR A 240 13.37 -8.13 -22.93
C THR A 240 13.73 -7.66 -21.51
N ALA A 241 12.84 -6.92 -20.85
CA ALA A 241 13.07 -6.37 -19.51
C ALA A 241 13.30 -7.48 -18.46
N HIS A 242 12.62 -8.62 -18.57
CA HIS A 242 12.83 -9.77 -17.68
C HIS A 242 14.24 -10.38 -17.79
N SER A 243 14.97 -10.10 -18.88
CA SER A 243 16.34 -10.60 -19.09
C SER A 243 17.41 -9.53 -18.82
N ASP A 244 17.02 -8.28 -18.57
CA ASP A 244 17.97 -7.21 -18.23
C ASP A 244 18.43 -7.36 -16.76
N PRO A 245 19.74 -7.58 -16.51
CA PRO A 245 20.25 -7.80 -15.16
C PRO A 245 20.00 -6.62 -14.21
N ARG A 246 19.89 -5.39 -14.73
CA ARG A 246 19.59 -4.19 -13.93
C ARG A 246 18.15 -4.21 -13.44
N VAL A 247 17.21 -4.57 -14.33
CA VAL A 247 15.79 -4.73 -13.99
C VAL A 247 15.64 -5.86 -12.98
N VAL A 248 16.25 -7.02 -13.24
CA VAL A 248 16.19 -8.18 -12.34
C VAL A 248 16.71 -7.83 -10.94
N ALA A 249 17.87 -7.17 -10.84
CA ALA A 249 18.45 -6.77 -9.57
C ALA A 249 17.54 -5.80 -8.79
N ALA A 250 17.00 -4.77 -9.47
CA ALA A 250 16.11 -3.79 -8.85
C ALA A 250 14.79 -4.42 -8.39
N VAL A 251 14.18 -5.27 -9.23
CA VAL A 251 12.95 -6.00 -8.88
C VAL A 251 13.20 -6.93 -7.70
N ARG A 252 14.32 -7.67 -7.67
CA ARG A 252 14.66 -8.57 -6.56
C ARG A 252 14.72 -7.85 -5.21
N GLN A 253 15.21 -6.61 -5.17
CA GLN A 253 15.21 -5.80 -3.96
C GLN A 253 13.78 -5.36 -3.58
N SER A 254 13.01 -4.87 -4.55
CA SER A 254 11.64 -4.39 -4.33
C SER A 254 10.68 -5.49 -3.85
N VAL A 255 10.76 -6.70 -4.43
CA VAL A 255 9.85 -7.81 -4.08
C VAL A 255 10.01 -8.32 -2.65
N SER A 256 11.10 -7.97 -1.96
CA SER A 256 11.25 -8.29 -0.53
C SER A 256 10.16 -7.66 0.36
N TYR A 257 9.53 -6.58 -0.14
CA TYR A 257 8.42 -5.86 0.50
C TYR A 257 7.05 -6.17 -0.12
N LEU A 258 6.97 -7.09 -1.08
CA LEU A 258 5.74 -7.41 -1.80
C LEU A 258 5.03 -8.61 -1.16
N GLU A 259 3.72 -8.52 -0.98
CA GLU A 259 2.87 -9.65 -0.57
C GLU A 259 2.19 -10.29 -1.77
N SER A 260 1.60 -9.48 -2.65
CA SER A 260 0.98 -9.94 -3.89
C SER A 260 0.95 -8.82 -4.93
N GLN A 261 0.76 -9.19 -6.20
CA GLN A 261 0.57 -8.21 -7.27
C GLN A 261 -0.42 -8.74 -8.31
N LYS A 262 -1.09 -7.82 -9.00
CA LYS A 262 -1.97 -8.11 -10.14
C LYS A 262 -1.88 -6.98 -11.15
N ASN A 263 -2.21 -7.26 -12.40
CA ASN A 263 -2.27 -6.25 -13.44
C ASN A 263 -3.57 -6.33 -14.24
N LYS A 264 -3.85 -5.25 -14.96
CA LYS A 264 -4.93 -5.16 -15.96
C LYS A 264 -4.40 -4.49 -17.22
N LEU A 265 -4.81 -4.99 -18.38
CA LEU A 265 -4.62 -4.28 -19.65
C LEU A 265 -5.84 -3.41 -19.93
N LEU A 266 -5.59 -2.16 -20.25
CA LEU A 266 -6.57 -1.10 -20.35
C LEU A 266 -6.51 -0.43 -21.73
N PHE A 267 -7.66 -0.22 -22.35
CA PHE A 267 -7.79 0.50 -23.61
C PHE A 267 -8.46 1.85 -23.34
N PRO A 268 -7.85 2.98 -23.75
CA PRO A 268 -8.45 4.29 -23.49
C PRO A 268 -9.75 4.42 -24.28
N CYS A 269 -10.81 4.89 -23.62
CA CYS A 269 -12.05 5.21 -24.32
C CYS A 269 -11.87 6.49 -25.17
N ALA A 270 -12.67 6.66 -26.22
CA ALA A 270 -12.55 7.79 -27.17
C ALA A 270 -12.65 9.20 -26.51
N TYR A 271 -13.33 9.27 -25.35
CA TYR A 271 -13.51 10.46 -24.52
C TYR A 271 -12.52 10.56 -23.35
N SER A 272 -11.54 9.66 -23.25
CA SER A 272 -10.46 9.73 -22.26
C SER A 272 -9.51 10.88 -22.59
N PRO A 273 -9.16 11.76 -21.64
CA PRO A 273 -8.14 12.79 -21.85
C PRO A 273 -6.72 12.21 -22.03
N LEU A 274 -6.46 11.04 -21.46
CA LEU A 274 -5.25 10.23 -21.67
C LEU A 274 -5.56 9.13 -22.70
N LYS A 275 -5.82 9.53 -23.94
CA LYS A 275 -6.05 8.62 -25.07
C LYS A 275 -4.87 8.55 -26.02
#